data_AF-A0A847NHC4-F1
#
_entry.id   AF-A0A847NHC4-F1
#
_cell.length_a   1.000
_cell.length_b   1.000
_cell.length_c   1.000
_cell.angle_alpha   90.00
_cell.angle_beta   90.00
_cell.angle_gamma   90.00
#
_symmetry.space_group_name_H-M   'P 1'
#
loop_
_entity.id
_entity.type
_entity.pdbx_description
1 polymer ?
#
loop_
_entity_poly.entity_id
_entity_poly.type
_entity_poly.pdbx_seq_one_letter_code
_entity_poly.pdbx_strand_id
1 'polypeptide(L)'
;MIDFLCKLTLKKLSENNIIKEGDMEVYKYGLTLLIGTIGKIIGFIVIGLLTGLIKEVYIFLIFFSGLRLQAGGYHAKTALNCFLGSLAVMGVAIILVKILPVDYQPVFNLLSIIISIFLVFQFSPQESENKPLTEEEKLLYRKRSIFAVIIASTLVLFLVKKGENYLYFASIASMGILLESLSLLDFKKII
;
A
#
# COMPACT_ATOMS: atom_id res chain seq x y z
N MET A 1 5.19 14.23 17.89
CA MET A 1 5.76 12.89 18.17
C MET A 1 6.80 12.47 17.12
N ILE A 2 6.45 12.39 15.84
CA ILE A 2 7.39 12.01 14.77
C ILE A 2 8.63 12.93 14.76
N ASP A 3 8.42 14.26 14.73
CA ASP A 3 9.53 15.22 14.73
C ASP A 3 10.45 15.11 15.95
N PHE A 4 9.87 14.76 17.10
CA PHE A 4 10.64 14.58 18.34
C PHE A 4 11.54 13.35 18.26
N LEU A 5 10.99 12.21 17.80
CA LEU A 5 11.76 10.98 17.58
C LEU A 5 12.80 11.13 16.47
N CYS A 6 12.48 11.85 15.39
CA CYS A 6 13.44 12.20 14.34
C CYS A 6 14.59 13.03 14.90
N LYS A 7 14.30 14.09 15.67
CA LYS A 7 15.33 14.96 16.28
C LYS A 7 16.25 14.18 17.23
N LEU A 8 15.69 13.33 18.09
CA LEU A 8 16.47 12.47 18.99
C LEU A 8 17.39 11.51 18.22
N THR A 9 16.85 10.83 17.21
CA THR A 9 17.62 9.88 16.40
C THR A 9 18.71 10.58 15.60
N LEU A 10 18.39 11.69 14.94
CA LEU A 10 19.37 12.48 14.17
C LEU A 10 20.50 13.02 15.05
N LYS A 11 20.15 13.54 16.24
CA LYS A 11 21.15 14.02 17.20
C LYS A 11 22.12 12.90 17.56
N LYS A 12 21.61 11.72 17.89
CA LYS A 12 22.44 10.56 18.26
C LYS A 12 23.30 10.05 17.10
N LEU A 13 22.78 10.04 15.88
CA LEU A 13 23.54 9.62 14.69
C LEU A 13 24.64 10.63 14.33
N SER A 14 24.38 11.93 14.51
CA SER A 14 25.36 13.00 14.29
C SER A 14 26.45 12.98 15.35
N GLU A 15 26.11 12.80 16.64
CA GLU A 15 27.08 12.68 17.74
C GLU A 15 28.05 11.50 17.55
N ASN A 16 27.61 10.43 16.88
CA ASN A 16 28.44 9.27 16.57
C ASN A 16 29.20 9.38 15.23
N ASN A 17 29.21 10.54 14.58
CA ASN A 17 29.85 10.79 13.27
C ASN A 17 29.39 9.81 12.16
N ILE A 18 28.16 9.31 12.23
CA ILE A 18 27.58 8.41 11.22
C ILE A 18 27.07 9.22 10.01
N ILE A 19 26.51 10.41 10.26
CA ILE A 19 25.91 11.27 9.23
C ILE A 19 26.90 12.38 8.87
N LYS A 20 27.19 12.53 7.57
CA LYS A 20 27.89 13.70 7.03
C LYS A 20 26.93 14.87 6.94
N GLU A 21 27.41 16.10 7.15
CA GLU A 21 26.56 17.30 7.12
C GLU A 21 25.74 17.44 5.82
N GLY A 22 26.32 17.08 4.67
CA GLY A 22 25.64 17.12 3.37
C GLY A 22 24.45 16.16 3.23
N ASP A 23 24.39 15.11 4.05
CA ASP A 23 23.34 14.08 3.98
C ASP A 23 22.22 14.30 5.01
N MET A 24 22.32 15.33 5.86
CA MET A 24 21.46 15.49 7.02
C MET A 24 19.97 15.60 6.67
N GLU A 25 19.62 16.31 5.59
CA GLU A 25 18.24 16.44 5.11
C GLU A 25 17.72 15.11 4.53
N VAL A 26 18.56 14.32 3.87
CA VAL A 26 18.19 12.99 3.35
C VAL A 26 17.85 12.04 4.50
N TYR A 27 18.68 12.00 5.54
CA TYR A 27 18.43 11.19 6.74
C TYR A 27 17.17 11.63 7.47
N LYS A 28 16.94 12.94 7.60
CA LYS A 28 15.73 13.50 8.23
C LYS A 28 14.47 13.10 7.48
N TYR A 29 14.49 13.17 6.15
CA TYR A 29 13.37 12.73 5.32
C TYR A 29 13.13 11.21 5.48
N GLY A 30 14.18 10.40 5.37
CA GLY A 30 14.12 8.95 5.51
C GLY A 30 13.57 8.51 6.88
N LEU A 31 14.06 9.12 7.96
CA LEU A 31 13.59 8.86 9.32
C LEU A 31 12.12 9.27 9.52
N THR A 32 11.72 10.41 8.97
CA THR A 32 10.32 10.87 9.05
C THR A 32 9.39 9.88 8.37
N LEU A 33 9.78 9.38 7.20
CA LEU A 33 9.02 8.36 6.46
C LEU A 33 9.00 7.02 7.21
N LEU A 34 10.14 6.58 7.74
CA LEU A 34 10.28 5.33 8.47
C LEU A 34 9.42 5.32 9.74
N ILE A 35 9.59 6.32 10.60
CA ILE A 35 8.86 6.44 11.88
C ILE A 35 7.35 6.59 11.61
N GLY A 36 6.97 7.39 10.61
CA GLY A 36 5.59 7.52 10.19
C GLY A 36 4.99 6.20 9.69
N THR A 37 5.76 5.40 8.96
CA THR A 37 5.32 4.09 8.45
C THR A 37 5.18 3.06 9.57
N ILE A 38 6.15 2.99 10.49
CA ILE A 38 6.07 2.13 11.67
C ILE A 38 4.84 2.49 12.51
N GLY A 39 4.61 3.79 12.76
CA GLY A 39 3.44 4.25 13.50
C GLY A 39 2.12 3.83 12.83
N LYS A 40 2.03 3.91 11.50
CA LYS A 40 0.86 3.45 10.74
C LYS A 40 0.64 1.94 10.87
N ILE A 41 1.69 1.14 10.74
CA ILE A 41 1.61 -0.33 10.87
C ILE A 41 1.11 -0.70 12.28
N ILE A 42 1.67 -0.09 13.32
CA ILE A 42 1.23 -0.30 14.71
C ILE A 42 -0.25 0.08 14.85
N GLY A 43 -0.65 1.24 14.32
CA GLY A 43 -2.04 1.70 14.35
C GLY A 43 -3.01 0.70 13.70
N PHE A 44 -2.67 0.16 12.53
CA PHE A 44 -3.51 -0.84 11.87
C PHE A 44 -3.58 -2.15 12.65
N ILE A 45 -2.47 -2.62 13.22
CA ILE A 45 -2.46 -3.84 14.06
C ILE A 45 -3.36 -3.66 15.28
N VAL A 46 -3.24 -2.53 15.99
CA VAL A 46 -4.09 -2.23 17.15
C VAL A 46 -5.56 -2.23 16.75
N ILE A 47 -5.92 -1.60 15.64
CA ILE A 47 -7.32 -1.58 15.16
C ILE A 47 -7.80 -2.99 14.77
N GLY A 48 -6.96 -3.78 14.09
CA GLY A 48 -7.28 -5.16 13.76
C GLY A 48 -7.53 -6.03 15.00
N LEU A 49 -6.75 -5.83 16.07
CA LEU A 49 -6.96 -6.51 17.35
C LEU A 49 -8.24 -6.05 18.05
N LEU A 50 -8.50 -4.74 18.12
CA LEU A 50 -9.69 -4.18 18.77
C LEU A 50 -10.99 -4.57 18.06
N THR A 51 -10.95 -4.72 16.73
CA THR A 51 -12.13 -5.10 15.92
C THR A 51 -12.27 -6.61 15.74
N GLY A 52 -11.26 -7.41 16.12
CA GLY A 52 -11.21 -8.85 15.85
C GLY A 52 -10.96 -9.21 14.39
N LEU A 53 -10.62 -8.25 13.53
CA LEU A 53 -10.43 -8.40 12.08
C LEU A 53 -8.95 -8.45 11.68
N ILE A 54 -8.10 -8.97 12.56
CA ILE A 54 -6.65 -8.91 12.40
C ILE A 54 -6.17 -9.62 11.13
N LYS A 55 -6.82 -10.73 10.73
CA LYS A 55 -6.45 -11.49 9.52
C LYS A 55 -6.76 -10.69 8.26
N GLU A 56 -7.92 -10.06 8.22
CA GLU A 56 -8.40 -9.21 7.13
C GLU A 56 -7.48 -7.99 6.97
N VAL A 57 -7.14 -7.34 8.08
CA VAL A 57 -6.20 -6.21 8.09
C VAL A 57 -4.83 -6.62 7.54
N TYR A 58 -4.27 -7.74 8.00
CA TYR A 58 -2.97 -8.21 7.50
C TYR A 58 -2.99 -8.53 6.01
N ILE A 59 -4.00 -9.26 5.54
CA ILE A 59 -4.14 -9.62 4.13
C ILE A 59 -4.30 -8.35 3.29
N PHE A 60 -5.21 -7.45 3.69
CA PHE A 60 -5.40 -6.20 2.98
C PHE A 60 -4.09 -5.41 2.87
N LEU A 61 -3.37 -5.23 3.98
CA LEU A 61 -2.12 -4.46 4.00
C LEU A 61 -1.02 -5.08 3.13
N ILE A 62 -0.88 -6.41 3.11
CA ILE A 62 0.14 -7.08 2.28
C ILE A 62 -0.13 -6.83 0.80
N PHE A 63 -1.38 -6.99 0.36
CA PHE A 63 -1.72 -6.87 -1.05
C PHE A 63 -1.81 -5.41 -1.51
N PHE A 64 -2.46 -4.55 -0.72
CA PHE A 64 -2.55 -3.12 -0.99
C PHE A 64 -1.16 -2.45 -0.91
N SER A 65 -0.48 -2.54 0.23
CA SER A 65 0.80 -1.83 0.43
C SER A 65 1.95 -2.46 -0.36
N GLY A 66 1.90 -3.78 -0.60
CA GLY A 66 2.92 -4.48 -1.39
C GLY A 66 2.93 -4.04 -2.86
N LEU A 67 1.75 -3.89 -3.46
CA LEU A 67 1.65 -3.31 -4.80
C LEU A 67 2.02 -1.83 -4.79
N ARG A 68 1.51 -1.07 -3.81
CA ARG A 68 1.78 0.37 -3.64
C ARG A 68 3.26 0.72 -3.60
N LEU A 69 4.05 -0.10 -2.90
CA LEU A 69 5.49 0.11 -2.76
C LEU A 69 6.21 0.17 -4.11
N GLN A 70 5.68 -0.55 -5.11
CA GLN A 70 6.26 -0.59 -6.46
C GLN A 70 5.56 0.38 -7.41
N ALA A 71 4.23 0.46 -7.32
CA ALA A 71 3.39 1.20 -8.27
C ALA A 71 3.27 2.70 -7.97
N GLY A 72 3.54 3.13 -6.73
CA GLY A 72 3.40 4.51 -6.30
C GLY A 72 1.97 4.85 -5.88
N GLY A 73 1.47 6.01 -6.27
CA GLY A 73 0.08 6.43 -6.03
C GLY A 73 -0.06 7.60 -5.06
N TYR A 74 -1.30 8.00 -4.76
CA TYR A 74 -1.60 9.23 -4.02
C TYR A 74 -1.07 9.25 -2.58
N HIS A 75 -0.16 10.17 -2.26
CA HIS A 75 0.27 10.42 -0.88
C HIS A 75 -0.38 11.69 -0.32
N ALA A 76 -1.08 11.55 0.80
CA ALA A 76 -1.66 12.70 1.49
C ALA A 76 -0.55 13.61 2.06
N LYS A 77 -0.83 14.92 2.12
CA LYS A 77 0.10 15.96 2.58
C LYS A 77 0.60 15.75 4.02
N THR A 78 -0.14 15.02 4.85
CA THR A 78 0.24 14.74 6.24
C THR A 78 0.15 13.24 6.55
N ALA A 79 1.02 12.78 7.45
CA ALA A 79 1.05 11.38 7.89
C ALA A 79 -0.27 10.95 8.54
N LEU A 80 -0.93 11.84 9.29
CA LEU A 80 -2.22 11.57 9.93
C LEU A 80 -3.33 11.42 8.89
N ASN A 81 -3.41 12.29 7.90
CA ASN A 81 -4.42 12.18 6.84
C ASN A 81 -4.21 10.93 6.00
N CYS A 82 -2.95 10.55 5.74
CA CYS A 82 -2.61 9.28 5.09
C CYS A 82 -3.10 8.09 5.94
N PHE A 83 -2.84 8.09 7.25
CA PHE A 83 -3.29 7.02 8.15
C PHE A 83 -4.81 6.90 8.16
N LEU A 84 -5.53 8.01 8.41
CA LEU A 84 -6.99 8.02 8.50
C LEU A 84 -7.63 7.65 7.14
N GLY A 85 -7.09 8.15 6.03
CA GLY A 85 -7.56 7.80 4.69
C GLY A 85 -7.35 6.31 4.38
N SER A 86 -6.15 5.78 4.63
CA SER A 86 -5.87 4.35 4.46
C SER A 86 -6.73 3.48 5.38
N LEU A 87 -6.99 3.93 6.61
CA LEU A 87 -7.87 3.24 7.54
C LEU A 87 -9.32 3.20 7.03
N ALA A 88 -9.82 4.31 6.51
CA ALA A 88 -11.16 4.38 5.94
C ALA A 88 -11.30 3.49 4.70
N VAL A 89 -10.35 3.56 3.76
CA VAL A 89 -10.33 2.71 2.56
C VAL A 89 -10.29 1.23 2.93
N MET A 90 -9.43 0.85 3.87
CA MET A 90 -9.35 -0.53 4.37
C MET A 90 -10.65 -0.97 5.05
N GLY A 91 -11.22 -0.15 5.93
CA GLY A 91 -12.46 -0.46 6.64
C GLY A 91 -13.63 -0.67 5.68
N VAL A 92 -13.80 0.24 4.71
CA VAL A 92 -14.82 0.12 3.66
C VAL A 92 -14.59 -1.14 2.82
N ALA A 93 -13.35 -1.42 2.42
CA ALA A 93 -13.01 -2.63 1.66
C ALA A 93 -13.42 -3.92 2.39
N ILE A 94 -13.07 -4.03 3.67
CA ILE A 94 -13.40 -5.21 4.49
C ILE A 94 -14.92 -5.36 4.64
N ILE A 95 -15.64 -4.26 4.87
CA ILE A 95 -17.11 -4.27 4.98
C ILE A 95 -17.74 -4.72 3.66
N LEU A 96 -17.31 -4.16 2.53
CA LEU A 96 -17.84 -4.50 1.20
C LEU A 96 -17.63 -5.99 0.88
N VAL A 97 -16.46 -6.55 1.17
CA VAL A 97 -16.22 -7.98 0.98
C VAL A 97 -17.04 -8.83 1.94
N LYS A 98 -17.27 -8.37 3.18
CA LYS A 98 -18.06 -9.11 4.18
C LYS A 98 -19.54 -9.22 3.81
N ILE A 99 -20.09 -8.22 3.12
CA ILE A 99 -21.48 -8.24 2.64
C ILE A 99 -21.63 -8.84 1.23
N LEU A 100 -20.51 -9.13 0.54
CA LEU A 100 -20.52 -9.72 -0.80
C LEU A 100 -20.94 -11.20 -0.71
N PRO A 101 -22.05 -11.61 -1.35
CA PRO A 101 -22.50 -13.00 -1.30
C PRO A 101 -21.45 -13.94 -1.89
N VAL A 102 -21.29 -15.11 -1.25
CA VAL A 102 -20.23 -16.09 -1.57
C VAL A 102 -20.25 -16.48 -3.05
N ASP A 103 -21.44 -16.67 -3.63
CA ASP A 103 -21.62 -17.04 -5.04
C ASP A 103 -21.06 -16.00 -6.03
N TYR A 104 -21.00 -14.73 -5.63
CA TYR A 104 -20.45 -13.65 -6.46
C TYR A 104 -18.95 -13.40 -6.24
N GLN A 105 -18.35 -13.97 -5.17
CA GLN A 105 -16.94 -13.77 -4.85
C GLN A 105 -15.99 -14.24 -5.97
N PRO A 106 -16.19 -15.39 -6.66
CA PRO A 106 -15.30 -15.79 -7.75
C PRO A 106 -15.29 -14.80 -8.91
N VAL A 107 -16.47 -14.30 -9.30
CA VAL A 107 -16.62 -13.30 -10.38
C VAL A 107 -15.98 -11.98 -9.97
N PHE A 108 -16.24 -11.53 -8.73
CA PHE A 108 -15.61 -10.33 -8.17
C PHE A 108 -14.08 -10.42 -8.17
N ASN A 109 -13.52 -11.55 -7.74
CA ASN A 109 -12.07 -11.77 -7.74
C ASN A 109 -11.49 -11.67 -9.15
N LEU A 110 -12.13 -12.31 -10.13
CA LEU A 110 -11.70 -12.28 -11.53
C LEU A 110 -11.72 -10.86 -12.12
N LEU A 111 -12.83 -10.13 -11.95
CA LEU A 111 -12.95 -8.76 -12.43
C LEU A 111 -11.94 -7.83 -11.75
N SER A 112 -11.76 -7.97 -10.43
CA SER A 112 -10.78 -7.18 -9.67
C SER A 112 -9.38 -7.38 -10.22
N ILE A 113 -8.98 -8.62 -10.51
CA ILE A 113 -7.68 -8.94 -11.12
C ILE A 113 -7.53 -8.29 -12.50
N ILE A 114 -8.51 -8.46 -13.38
CA ILE A 114 -8.45 -7.94 -14.75
C ILE A 114 -8.31 -6.42 -14.75
N ILE A 115 -9.13 -5.73 -13.95
CA ILE A 115 -9.09 -4.27 -13.82
C ILE A 115 -7.74 -3.84 -13.22
N SER A 116 -7.26 -4.52 -12.18
CA SER A 116 -5.99 -4.19 -11.54
C SER A 116 -4.81 -4.32 -12.51
N ILE A 117 -4.71 -5.42 -13.25
CA ILE A 117 -3.64 -5.62 -14.24
C ILE A 117 -3.68 -4.53 -15.31
N PHE A 118 -4.88 -4.22 -15.83
CA PHE A 118 -5.04 -3.16 -16.82
C PHE A 118 -4.56 -1.81 -16.28
N LEU A 119 -5.03 -1.41 -15.10
CA LEU A 119 -4.66 -0.12 -14.49
C LEU A 119 -3.18 -0.04 -14.16
N VAL A 120 -2.58 -1.09 -13.60
CA VAL A 120 -1.14 -1.13 -13.32
C VAL A 120 -0.34 -1.03 -14.62
N PHE A 121 -0.74 -1.75 -15.66
CA PHE A 121 -0.04 -1.69 -16.95
C PHE A 121 -0.11 -0.30 -17.59
N GLN A 122 -1.25 0.39 -17.49
CA GLN A 122 -1.40 1.72 -18.06
C GLN A 122 -0.73 2.82 -17.23
N PHE A 123 -0.93 2.81 -15.91
CA PHE A 123 -0.66 3.97 -15.07
C PHE A 123 0.53 3.83 -14.12
N SER A 124 1.19 2.67 -14.04
CA SER A 124 2.39 2.53 -13.20
C SER A 124 3.72 2.85 -13.93
N PRO A 125 4.74 3.32 -13.21
CA PRO A 125 4.70 3.81 -11.83
C PRO A 125 4.18 5.24 -11.77
N GLN A 126 3.49 5.60 -10.69
CA GLN A 126 3.14 6.97 -10.40
C GLN A 126 4.24 7.64 -9.56
N GLU A 127 4.70 8.79 -10.03
CA GLU A 127 5.65 9.63 -9.31
C GLU A 127 4.94 10.38 -8.17
N SER A 128 5.69 10.76 -7.15
CA SER A 128 5.20 11.67 -6.11
C SER A 128 6.02 12.95 -6.14
N GLU A 129 5.41 14.09 -5.80
CA GLU A 129 6.10 15.39 -5.73
C GLU A 129 7.37 15.34 -4.87
N ASN A 130 7.37 14.52 -3.81
CA ASN A 130 8.49 14.36 -2.87
C ASN A 130 9.47 13.24 -3.24
N LYS A 131 9.24 12.53 -4.35
CA LYS A 131 10.12 11.48 -4.88
C LYS A 131 10.00 11.46 -6.42
N PRO A 132 10.55 12.47 -7.12
CA PRO A 132 10.68 12.41 -8.56
C PRO A 132 11.58 11.23 -8.93
N LEU A 133 11.24 10.53 -10.00
CA LEU A 133 11.99 9.35 -10.45
C LEU A 133 12.82 9.70 -11.69
N THR A 134 14.04 9.21 -11.73
CA THR A 134 14.84 9.20 -12.95
C THR A 134 14.22 8.25 -13.99
N GLU A 135 14.55 8.41 -15.27
CA GLU A 135 14.02 7.53 -16.33
C GLU A 135 14.39 6.05 -16.13
N GLU A 136 15.58 5.77 -15.60
CA GLU A 136 16.00 4.42 -15.23
C GLU A 136 15.16 3.85 -14.08
N GLU A 137 14.89 4.67 -13.05
CA GLU A 137 14.01 4.27 -11.95
C GLU A 137 12.58 4.04 -12.42
N LYS A 138 12.02 4.88 -13.30
CA LYS A 138 10.68 4.68 -13.87
C LYS A 138 10.56 3.33 -14.56
N LEU A 139 11.54 2.97 -15.40
CA LEU A 139 11.57 1.67 -16.06
C LEU A 139 11.65 0.51 -15.05
N LEU A 140 12.47 0.65 -14.01
CA LEU A 140 12.61 -0.35 -12.96
C LEU A 140 11.32 -0.53 -12.15
N TYR A 141 10.72 0.55 -11.65
CA TYR A 141 9.49 0.52 -10.86
C TYR A 141 8.30 0.05 -11.70
N ARG A 142 8.24 0.38 -13.00
CA ARG A 142 7.24 -0.19 -13.92
C ARG A 142 7.31 -1.72 -13.97
N LYS A 143 8.50 -2.26 -14.19
CA LYS A 143 8.71 -3.73 -14.23
C LYS A 143 8.36 -4.37 -12.90
N ARG A 144 8.76 -3.77 -11.77
CA ARG A 144 8.43 -4.25 -10.42
C ARG A 144 6.93 -4.21 -10.13
N SER A 145 6.23 -3.18 -10.59
CA SER A 145 4.77 -3.04 -10.42
C SER A 145 4.01 -4.13 -11.19
N ILE A 146 4.40 -4.36 -12.44
CA ILE A 146 3.84 -5.43 -13.28
C ILE A 146 4.11 -6.79 -12.64
N PHE A 147 5.33 -7.03 -12.18
CA PHE A 147 5.68 -8.28 -11.50
C PHE A 147 4.89 -8.48 -10.20
N ALA A 148 4.75 -7.43 -9.40
CA ALA A 148 3.99 -7.45 -8.15
C ALA A 148 2.50 -7.77 -8.39
N VAL A 149 1.85 -7.12 -9.36
CA VAL A 149 0.42 -7.38 -9.65
C VAL A 149 0.21 -8.80 -10.21
N ILE A 150 1.16 -9.32 -11.01
CA ILE A 150 1.09 -10.71 -11.52
C ILE A 150 1.23 -11.73 -10.38
N ILE A 151 2.20 -11.55 -9.49
CA ILE A 151 2.36 -12.41 -8.31
C ILE A 151 1.11 -12.36 -7.44
N ALA A 152 0.64 -11.15 -7.11
CA ALA A 152 -0.51 -10.95 -6.27
C ALA A 152 -1.77 -11.61 -6.88
N SER A 153 -2.00 -11.42 -8.17
CA SER A 153 -3.11 -12.05 -8.90
C SER A 153 -3.00 -13.58 -8.92
N THR A 154 -1.80 -14.12 -9.11
CA THR A 154 -1.56 -15.56 -9.09
C THR A 154 -1.86 -16.16 -7.71
N LEU A 155 -1.46 -15.48 -6.64
CA LEU A 155 -1.78 -15.88 -5.26
C LEU A 155 -3.28 -15.84 -4.99
N VAL A 156 -3.99 -14.81 -5.45
CA VAL A 156 -5.46 -14.74 -5.33
C VAL A 156 -6.12 -15.92 -6.06
N LEU A 157 -5.74 -16.20 -7.32
CA LEU A 157 -6.29 -17.32 -8.08
C LEU A 157 -6.00 -18.67 -7.41
N PHE A 158 -4.81 -18.83 -6.83
CA PHE A 158 -4.47 -20.01 -6.04
C PHE A 158 -5.40 -20.17 -4.81
N LEU A 159 -5.67 -19.09 -4.08
CA LEU A 159 -6.57 -19.10 -2.93
C LEU A 159 -8.01 -19.41 -3.35
N VAL A 160 -8.50 -18.83 -4.45
CA VAL A 160 -9.83 -19.16 -5.01
C VAL A 160 -9.92 -20.66 -5.32
N LYS A 161 -8.88 -21.25 -5.92
CA LYS A 161 -8.84 -22.69 -6.24
C LYS A 161 -8.80 -23.59 -5.01
N LYS A 162 -8.36 -23.10 -3.84
CA LYS A 162 -8.34 -23.87 -2.58
C LYS A 162 -9.73 -24.10 -1.97
N GLY A 163 -10.76 -23.44 -2.50
CA GLY A 163 -12.16 -23.65 -2.11
C GLY A 163 -12.72 -22.56 -1.19
N GLU A 164 -13.98 -22.73 -0.79
CA GLU A 164 -14.80 -21.70 -0.11
C GLU A 164 -14.16 -21.16 1.18
N ASN A 165 -13.44 -22.00 1.93
CA ASN A 165 -12.74 -21.60 3.16
C ASN A 165 -11.69 -20.49 2.95
N TYR A 166 -11.17 -20.33 1.73
CA TYR A 166 -10.17 -19.32 1.38
C TYR A 166 -10.74 -18.20 0.52
N LEU A 167 -11.97 -18.35 0.03
CA LEU A 167 -12.58 -17.44 -0.94
C LEU A 167 -12.78 -16.04 -0.36
N TYR A 168 -13.23 -15.96 0.90
CA TYR A 168 -13.34 -14.68 1.62
C TYR A 168 -12.01 -13.93 1.68
N PHE A 169 -10.93 -14.62 2.04
CA PHE A 169 -9.59 -14.03 2.14
C PHE A 169 -9.01 -13.69 0.76
N ALA A 170 -9.32 -14.47 -0.27
CA ALA A 170 -8.99 -14.15 -1.66
C ALA A 170 -9.68 -12.85 -2.10
N SER A 171 -10.94 -12.64 -1.71
CA SER A 171 -11.70 -11.41 -1.98
C SER A 171 -11.14 -10.19 -1.24
N ILE A 172 -10.67 -10.34 0.00
CA ILE A 172 -9.97 -9.26 0.70
C ILE A 172 -8.66 -8.91 -0.03
N ALA A 173 -7.90 -9.92 -0.44
CA ALA A 173 -6.65 -9.72 -1.17
C ALA A 173 -6.87 -9.01 -2.52
N SER A 174 -7.82 -9.49 -3.33
CA SER A 174 -8.12 -8.90 -4.64
C SER A 174 -8.70 -7.48 -4.54
N MET A 175 -9.51 -7.20 -3.51
CA MET A 175 -9.98 -5.85 -3.21
C MET A 175 -8.82 -4.91 -2.84
N GLY A 176 -7.82 -5.40 -2.10
CA GLY A 176 -6.59 -4.65 -1.80
C GLY A 176 -5.80 -4.28 -3.06
N ILE A 177 -5.60 -5.25 -3.97
CA ILE A 177 -4.94 -5.00 -5.27
C ILE A 177 -5.76 -3.99 -6.10
N LEU A 178 -7.09 -4.16 -6.17
CA LEU A 178 -7.98 -3.29 -6.93
C LEU A 178 -7.96 -1.85 -6.45
N LEU A 179 -8.09 -1.63 -5.14
CA LEU A 179 -8.10 -0.28 -4.57
C LEU A 179 -6.74 0.43 -4.73
N GLU A 180 -5.64 -0.30 -4.61
CA GLU A 180 -4.33 0.29 -4.89
C GLU A 180 -4.20 0.65 -6.37
N SER A 181 -4.65 -0.23 -7.27
CA SER A 181 -4.60 0.00 -8.72
C SER A 181 -5.48 1.18 -9.14
N LEU A 182 -6.66 1.35 -8.52
CA LEU A 182 -7.51 2.52 -8.68
C LEU A 182 -6.85 3.81 -8.18
N SER A 183 -5.99 3.73 -7.16
CA SER A 183 -5.24 4.89 -6.65
C SER A 183 -4.17 5.41 -7.64
N LEU A 184 -3.88 4.65 -8.70
CA LEU A 184 -3.01 5.07 -9.80
C LEU A 184 -3.73 5.99 -10.81
N LEU A 185 -5.07 6.07 -10.77
CA LEU A 185 -5.83 7.00 -11.60
C LEU A 185 -5.59 8.42 -11.08
N ASP A 186 -4.76 9.18 -11.78
CA ASP A 186 -4.51 10.58 -11.46
C ASP A 186 -5.61 11.46 -12.06
N PHE A 187 -6.62 11.81 -11.25
CA PHE A 187 -7.74 12.66 -11.67
C PHE A 187 -7.30 14.07 -12.10
N LYS A 188 -6.04 14.48 -11.86
CA LYS A 188 -5.47 15.74 -12.36
C LYS A 188 -5.02 15.68 -13.82
N LYS A 189 -4.90 14.49 -14.44
CA LYS A 189 -4.51 14.33 -15.86
C LYS A 189 -5.71 14.10 -16.79
N ILE A 190 -6.91 13.99 -16.24
CA ILE A 190 -8.15 13.65 -16.96
C ILE A 190 -9.06 14.89 -17.15
N ILE A 191 -8.73 16.01 -16.51
CA ILE A 191 -9.40 17.32 -16.61
C ILE A 191 -8.38 18.32 -17.12
#